data_AF-A0A0F5IIE8-F1
#
_entry.id   AF-A0A0F5IIE8-F1
#
_cell.length_a   1.000
_cell.length_b   1.000
_cell.length_c   1.000
_cell.angle_alpha   90.00
_cell.angle_beta   90.00
_cell.angle_gamma   90.00
#
_symmetry.space_group_name_H-M   'P 1'
#
loop_
_entity.id
_entity.type
_entity.pdbx_description
1 polymer ?
#
loop_
_entity_poly.entity_id
_entity_poly.type
_entity_poly.pdbx_seq_one_letter_code
_entity_poly.pdbx_strand_id
1 'polypeptide(L)'
;MVTTKIEVKQHLAEYIQGKFNNCMPGPVFLPDREDLYHVIYDLLEKRPVCCQPDNGNLELGIPDRRIGKSPDTYNYLGTRSSRIISLKIEVLFWAELHSLIDENKHLYGIQYIETVAYFMRKYGIQAITEDALLKNYYRWRDKVRKKSKRRGYAKQQNDVKYS
;
A
#
# COMPACT_ATOMS: atom_id res chain seq x y z
N MET A 1 -2.15 15.25 -21.06
CA MET A 1 -2.14 14.26 -19.96
C MET A 1 -1.28 14.82 -18.86
N VAL A 2 -1.79 14.90 -17.63
CA VAL A 2 -1.12 15.62 -16.53
C VAL A 2 -0.64 14.61 -15.49
N THR A 3 0.61 14.76 -15.07
CA THR A 3 1.25 13.91 -14.06
C THR A 3 1.71 14.77 -12.89
N THR A 4 1.88 14.14 -11.72
CA THR A 4 2.41 14.77 -10.51
C THR A 4 3.40 13.83 -9.84
N LYS A 5 4.43 14.39 -9.21
CA LYS A 5 5.43 13.59 -8.48
C LYS A 5 5.18 13.66 -6.99
N ILE A 6 5.38 12.55 -6.31
CA ILE A 6 5.34 12.46 -4.85
C ILE A 6 6.54 11.68 -4.33
N GLU A 7 6.96 12.00 -3.11
CA GLU A 7 8.03 11.30 -2.42
C GLU A 7 7.47 10.17 -1.55
N VAL A 8 7.93 8.95 -1.78
CA VAL A 8 7.58 7.76 -1.01
C VAL A 8 8.82 6.93 -0.68
N LYS A 9 8.69 5.95 0.22
CA LYS A 9 9.78 5.00 0.47
C LYS A 9 10.12 4.26 -0.83
N GLN A 10 11.41 4.06 -1.11
CA GLN A 10 11.87 3.53 -2.40
C GLN A 10 11.23 2.19 -2.79
N HIS A 11 11.15 1.22 -1.87
CA HIS A 11 10.51 -0.07 -2.14
C HIS A 11 9.00 0.03 -2.44
N LEU A 12 8.34 1.09 -1.97
CA LEU A 12 6.92 1.35 -2.29
C LEU A 12 6.76 1.94 -3.68
N ALA A 13 7.70 2.80 -4.12
CA ALA A 13 7.74 3.29 -5.49
C ALA A 13 7.95 2.12 -6.47
N GLU A 14 8.93 1.25 -6.18
CA GLU A 14 9.22 0.03 -6.96
C GLU A 14 7.99 -0.88 -7.03
N TYR A 15 7.32 -1.12 -5.89
CA TYR A 15 6.10 -1.91 -5.85
C TYR A 15 4.98 -1.34 -6.74
N ILE A 16 4.71 -0.04 -6.67
CA ILE A 16 3.66 0.60 -7.47
C ILE A 16 4.00 0.56 -8.97
N GLN A 17 5.25 0.80 -9.33
CA GLN A 17 5.73 0.66 -10.71
C GLN A 17 5.62 -0.78 -11.20
N GLY A 18 6.02 -1.76 -10.38
CA GLY A 18 5.91 -3.17 -10.71
C GLY A 18 4.46 -3.62 -10.90
N LYS A 19 3.56 -3.14 -10.05
CA LYS A 19 2.15 -3.54 -10.05
C LYS A 19 1.34 -2.91 -11.20
N PHE A 20 1.59 -1.65 -11.52
CA PHE A 20 0.73 -0.89 -12.44
C PHE A 20 1.42 -0.43 -13.72
N ASN A 21 2.75 -0.54 -13.81
CA ASN A 21 3.52 -0.10 -14.98
C ASN A 21 4.47 -1.20 -15.50
N ASN A 22 4.21 -2.47 -15.18
CA ASN A 22 5.02 -3.62 -15.62
C ASN A 22 6.53 -3.46 -15.34
N CYS A 23 6.89 -2.88 -14.19
CA CYS A 23 8.28 -2.57 -13.81
C CYS A 23 9.00 -1.58 -14.74
N MET A 24 8.29 -0.89 -15.63
CA MET A 24 8.88 0.13 -16.50
C MET A 24 9.02 1.46 -15.77
N PRO A 25 10.10 2.22 -16.03
CA PRO A 25 10.20 3.59 -15.53
C PRO A 25 9.18 4.47 -16.24
N GLY A 26 8.54 5.37 -15.50
CA GLY A 26 7.61 6.35 -16.06
C GLY A 26 6.42 6.66 -15.14
N PRO A 27 5.48 7.47 -15.64
CA PRO A 27 4.26 7.80 -14.91
C PRO A 27 3.37 6.58 -14.75
N VAL A 28 2.92 6.34 -13.52
CA VAL A 28 2.04 5.22 -13.18
C VAL A 28 0.58 5.67 -13.27
N PHE A 29 -0.19 5.01 -14.12
CA PHE A 29 -1.63 5.23 -14.25
C PHE A 29 -2.39 4.16 -13.48
N LEU A 30 -3.12 4.60 -12.46
CA LEU A 30 -3.97 3.70 -11.69
C LEU A 30 -5.29 3.50 -12.44
N PRO A 31 -5.75 2.24 -12.59
CA PRO A 31 -7.10 1.95 -13.04
C PRO A 31 -8.16 2.57 -12.10
N ASP A 32 -9.30 2.93 -12.67
CA ASP A 32 -10.46 3.47 -11.93
C ASP A 32 -11.00 2.51 -10.85
N ARG A 33 -10.87 1.20 -11.07
CA ARG A 33 -11.25 0.15 -10.12
C ARG A 33 -10.40 0.07 -8.85
N GLU A 34 -9.26 0.76 -8.80
CA GLU A 34 -8.37 0.71 -7.63
C GLU A 34 -8.74 1.80 -6.63
N ASP A 35 -8.89 1.46 -5.34
CA ASP A 35 -9.19 2.43 -4.28
C ASP A 35 -8.20 3.60 -4.24
N LEU A 36 -6.93 3.34 -4.58
CA LEU A 36 -5.88 4.35 -4.62
C LEU A 36 -6.15 5.44 -5.66
N TYR A 37 -6.79 5.11 -6.79
CA TYR A 37 -7.23 6.09 -7.81
C TYR A 37 -8.21 7.09 -7.20
N HIS A 38 -9.18 6.60 -6.40
CA HIS A 38 -10.16 7.47 -5.75
C HIS A 38 -9.52 8.34 -4.67
N VAL A 39 -8.63 7.79 -3.85
CA VAL A 39 -7.89 8.54 -2.83
C VAL A 39 -7.08 9.68 -3.45
N ILE A 40 -6.37 9.44 -4.55
CA ILE A 40 -5.61 10.49 -5.23
C ILE A 40 -6.55 11.59 -5.70
N TYR A 41 -7.64 11.23 -6.40
CA TYR A 41 -8.60 12.20 -6.92
C TYR A 41 -9.19 13.10 -5.81
N ASP A 42 -9.55 12.51 -4.68
CA ASP A 42 -10.12 13.25 -3.54
C ASP A 42 -9.11 14.24 -2.95
N LEU A 43 -7.82 13.88 -2.95
CA LEU A 43 -6.71 14.68 -2.44
C LEU A 43 -6.15 15.71 -3.44
N LEU A 44 -6.59 15.71 -4.70
CA LEU A 44 -6.16 16.71 -5.69
C LEU A 44 -6.62 18.10 -5.29
N GLU A 45 -5.69 19.04 -5.32
CA GLU A 45 -5.91 20.46 -5.05
C GLU A 45 -5.56 21.31 -6.27
N LYS A 46 -6.07 22.54 -6.29
CA LYS A 46 -5.68 23.51 -7.32
C LYS A 46 -4.23 23.92 -7.08
N ARG A 47 -3.41 23.92 -8.14
CA ARG A 47 -1.99 24.30 -8.03
C ARG A 47 -1.84 25.75 -7.54
N PRO A 48 -1.10 25.98 -6.44
CA PRO A 48 -0.77 27.34 -6.01
C PRO A 48 0.14 28.04 -7.03
N VAL A 49 -0.07 29.35 -7.23
CA VAL A 49 0.57 30.16 -8.31
C VAL A 49 2.10 30.22 -8.19
N CYS A 50 2.66 30.03 -7.00
CA CYS A 50 4.10 30.12 -6.72
C CYS A 50 4.73 28.80 -6.25
N CYS A 51 4.06 27.67 -6.48
CA CYS A 51 4.60 26.38 -6.03
C CYS A 51 5.78 25.93 -6.89
N GLN A 52 6.81 25.36 -6.24
CA GLN A 52 7.94 24.74 -6.93
C GLN A 52 7.46 23.52 -7.75
N PRO A 53 8.24 23.07 -8.76
CA PRO A 53 7.96 21.82 -9.45
C PRO A 53 7.83 20.65 -8.47
N ASP A 54 6.90 19.73 -8.75
CA ASP A 54 6.70 18.57 -7.89
C ASP A 54 7.93 17.67 -7.93
N ASN A 55 8.48 17.38 -6.76
CA ASN A 55 9.65 16.53 -6.58
C ASN A 55 9.25 15.21 -5.93
N GLY A 56 9.91 14.12 -6.34
CA GLY A 56 9.63 12.80 -5.81
C GLY A 56 10.17 11.66 -6.68
N ASN A 57 10.23 10.47 -6.09
CA ASN A 57 10.66 9.24 -6.74
C ASN A 57 9.50 8.45 -7.38
N LEU A 58 8.26 8.85 -7.16
CA LEU A 58 7.08 8.24 -7.77
C LEU A 58 6.29 9.27 -8.57
N GLU A 59 6.17 9.04 -9.87
CA GLU A 59 5.35 9.85 -10.77
C GLU A 59 3.99 9.18 -10.98
N LEU A 60 2.92 9.91 -10.68
CA LEU A 60 1.54 9.44 -10.75
C LEU A 60 0.79 10.19 -11.85
N GLY A 61 0.08 9.44 -12.67
CA GLY A 61 -0.92 9.98 -13.58
C GLY A 61 -2.12 10.50 -12.80
N ILE A 62 -2.57 11.71 -13.13
CA ILE A 62 -3.72 12.30 -12.47
C ILE A 62 -5.00 11.59 -12.92
N PRO A 63 -5.85 11.11 -11.98
CA PRO A 63 -7.17 10.60 -12.27
C PRO A 63 -8.02 11.59 -13.08
N ASP A 64 -8.42 11.21 -14.29
CA ASP A 64 -9.38 11.97 -15.09
C ASP A 64 -10.78 11.35 -14.98
N ARG A 65 -11.76 12.15 -14.57
CA ARG A 65 -13.16 11.75 -14.44
C ARG A 65 -14.02 12.65 -15.33
N ARG A 66 -15.06 12.06 -15.94
CA ARG A 66 -16.00 12.79 -16.81
C ARG A 66 -16.67 14.00 -16.13
N ILE A 67 -16.84 13.95 -14.80
CA ILE A 67 -17.49 15.01 -14.02
C ILE A 67 -16.66 15.27 -12.76
N GLY A 68 -16.40 16.55 -12.47
CA GLY A 68 -15.78 17.00 -11.23
C GLY A 68 -14.50 17.82 -11.44
N LYS A 69 -13.42 17.45 -10.74
CA LYS A 69 -12.13 18.15 -10.79
C LYS A 69 -11.47 17.91 -12.14
N SER A 70 -11.30 18.98 -12.93
CA SER A 70 -10.56 18.89 -14.19
C SER A 70 -9.06 18.72 -13.92
N PRO A 71 -8.37 17.77 -14.60
CA PRO A 71 -6.93 17.56 -14.43
C PRO A 71 -6.08 18.80 -14.77
N ASP A 72 -6.56 19.69 -15.62
CA ASP A 72 -5.82 20.91 -15.97
C ASP A 72 -5.78 21.93 -14.82
N THR A 73 -6.80 21.93 -13.96
CA THR A 73 -6.91 22.86 -12.83
C THR A 73 -6.46 22.23 -11.51
N TYR A 74 -6.81 20.96 -11.29
CA TYR A 74 -6.55 20.21 -10.07
C TYR A 74 -5.46 19.18 -10.29
N ASN A 75 -4.20 19.64 -10.28
CA ASN A 75 -3.03 18.81 -10.56
C ASN A 75 -1.92 18.94 -9.51
N TYR A 76 -2.31 19.25 -8.27
CA TYR A 76 -1.36 19.41 -7.19
C TYR A 76 -1.68 18.46 -6.03
N LEU A 77 -0.64 17.80 -5.51
CA LEU A 77 -0.69 17.02 -4.29
C LEU A 77 0.28 17.62 -3.28
N GLY A 78 -0.26 18.32 -2.28
CA GLY A 78 0.56 18.89 -1.20
C GLY A 78 1.23 17.83 -0.33
N THR A 79 2.11 18.26 0.58
CA THR A 79 2.88 17.39 1.48
C THR A 79 1.98 16.46 2.31
N ARG A 80 0.84 16.96 2.79
CA ARG A 80 -0.13 16.15 3.52
C ARG A 80 -0.74 15.06 2.64
N SER A 81 -1.13 15.41 1.42
CA SER A 81 -1.69 14.47 0.44
C SER A 81 -0.69 13.38 0.07
N SER A 82 0.57 13.77 -0.21
CA SER A 82 1.68 12.85 -0.44
C SER A 82 1.86 11.85 0.71
N ARG A 83 1.84 12.33 1.96
CA ARG A 83 1.92 11.46 3.15
C ARG A 83 0.76 10.48 3.25
N ILE A 84 -0.47 10.93 2.98
CA ILE A 84 -1.66 10.06 3.03
C ILE A 84 -1.56 8.97 1.93
N ILE A 85 -1.17 9.35 0.72
CA ILE A 85 -0.99 8.42 -0.40
C ILE A 85 0.11 7.40 -0.07
N SER A 86 1.25 7.86 0.45
CA SER A 86 2.36 7.01 0.89
C SER A 86 1.90 5.96 1.92
N LEU A 87 1.10 6.37 2.91
CA LEU A 87 0.53 5.46 3.91
C LEU A 87 -0.44 4.44 3.28
N LYS A 88 -1.27 4.86 2.32
CA LYS A 88 -2.19 3.96 1.61
C LYS A 88 -1.44 2.94 0.76
N ILE A 89 -0.38 3.34 0.07
CA ILE A 89 0.50 2.44 -0.67
C ILE A 89 1.17 1.44 0.29
N GLU A 90 1.64 1.90 1.45
CA GLU A 90 2.24 1.02 2.46
C GLU A 90 1.25 -0.03 2.98
N VAL A 91 0.00 0.35 3.24
CA VAL A 91 -1.05 -0.60 3.63
C VAL A 91 -1.33 -1.61 2.52
N LEU A 92 -1.43 -1.15 1.27
CA LEU A 92 -1.66 -2.01 0.11
C LEU A 92 -0.53 -3.04 -0.05
N PHE A 93 0.72 -2.58 0.03
CA PHE A 93 1.93 -3.41 -0.05
C PHE A 93 1.92 -4.52 0.99
N TRP A 94 1.71 -4.18 2.26
CA TRP A 94 1.74 -5.17 3.34
C TRP A 94 0.54 -6.12 3.29
N ALA A 95 -0.66 -5.62 2.98
CA ALA A 95 -1.85 -6.45 2.86
C ALA A 95 -1.69 -7.52 1.78
N GLU A 96 -1.16 -7.13 0.62
CA GLU A 96 -0.94 -8.07 -0.48
C GLU A 96 0.16 -9.09 -0.15
N LEU A 97 1.29 -8.63 0.41
CA LEU A 97 2.37 -9.52 0.83
C LEU A 97 1.89 -10.53 1.87
N HIS A 98 1.21 -10.09 2.93
CA HIS A 98 0.73 -10.96 3.99
C HIS A 98 -0.29 -11.98 3.46
N SER A 99 -1.21 -11.55 2.60
CA SER A 99 -2.19 -12.43 1.98
C SER A 99 -1.52 -13.52 1.13
N LEU A 100 -0.53 -13.14 0.31
CA LEU A 100 0.20 -14.09 -0.54
C LEU A 100 1.01 -15.10 0.28
N ILE A 101 1.69 -14.64 1.35
CA ILE A 101 2.45 -15.53 2.25
C ILE A 101 1.52 -16.53 2.92
N ASP A 102 0.37 -16.09 3.41
CA ASP A 102 -0.61 -16.98 4.05
C ASP A 102 -1.21 -17.95 3.02
N GLU A 103 -1.67 -17.48 1.86
CA GLU A 103 -2.23 -18.33 0.80
C GLU A 103 -1.24 -19.43 0.39
N ASN A 104 -0.01 -19.04 0.04
CA ASN A 104 1.01 -19.98 -0.39
C ASN A 104 1.39 -20.99 0.68
N LYS A 105 1.41 -20.57 1.95
CA LYS A 105 1.74 -21.49 3.03
C LYS A 105 0.63 -22.49 3.31
N HIS A 106 -0.62 -22.04 3.36
CA HIS A 106 -1.74 -22.89 3.78
C HIS A 106 -2.29 -23.76 2.65
N LEU A 107 -2.29 -23.27 1.41
CA LEU A 107 -2.81 -24.02 0.26
C LEU A 107 -1.75 -24.90 -0.40
N TYR A 108 -0.51 -24.41 -0.51
CA TYR A 108 0.54 -25.06 -1.31
C TYR A 108 1.75 -25.53 -0.49
N GLY A 109 1.80 -25.21 0.82
CA GLY A 109 2.89 -25.63 1.70
C GLY A 109 4.24 -24.92 1.48
N ILE A 110 4.30 -23.97 0.54
CA ILE A 110 5.51 -23.25 0.10
C ILE A 110 6.20 -22.54 1.28
N GLN A 111 7.53 -22.43 1.24
CA GLN A 111 8.27 -21.74 2.30
C GLN A 111 8.04 -20.23 2.24
N TYR A 112 8.03 -19.57 3.41
CA TYR A 112 7.79 -18.13 3.47
C TYR A 112 8.84 -17.33 2.68
N ILE A 113 10.10 -17.73 2.78
CA ILE A 113 11.21 -17.08 2.07
C ILE A 113 11.03 -17.14 0.55
N GLU A 114 10.60 -18.29 0.02
CA GLU A 114 10.35 -18.47 -1.42
C GLU A 114 9.22 -17.56 -1.91
N THR A 115 8.16 -17.42 -1.10
CA THR A 115 7.04 -16.53 -1.41
C THR A 115 7.46 -15.06 -1.39
N VAL A 116 8.29 -14.65 -0.42
CA VAL A 116 8.82 -13.28 -0.35
C VAL A 116 9.74 -13.00 -1.55
N ALA A 117 10.64 -13.92 -1.87
CA ALA A 117 11.53 -13.80 -3.02
C ALA A 117 10.73 -13.71 -4.34
N TYR A 118 9.67 -14.51 -4.47
CA TYR A 118 8.74 -14.42 -5.59
C TYR A 118 8.03 -13.06 -5.65
N PHE A 119 7.51 -12.57 -4.53
CA PHE A 119 6.84 -11.27 -4.46
C PHE A 119 7.76 -10.12 -4.87
N MET A 120 9.00 -10.12 -4.39
CA MET A 120 10.00 -9.12 -4.77
C MET A 120 10.33 -9.17 -6.26
N ARG A 121 10.53 -10.37 -6.83
CA ARG A 121 10.76 -10.52 -8.28
C ARG A 121 9.56 -10.10 -9.11
N LYS A 122 8.34 -10.46 -8.68
CA LYS A 122 7.09 -10.14 -9.37
C LYS A 122 6.91 -8.63 -9.57
N TYR A 123 7.30 -7.84 -8.57
CA TYR A 123 7.15 -6.37 -8.59
C TYR A 123 8.46 -5.61 -8.77
N GLY A 124 9.57 -6.29 -9.07
CA GLY A 124 10.87 -5.64 -9.28
C GLY A 124 11.42 -4.89 -8.06
N ILE A 125 11.09 -5.33 -6.84
CA ILE A 125 11.49 -4.66 -5.60
C ILE A 125 12.94 -5.01 -5.26
N GLN A 126 13.77 -3.98 -5.03
CA GLN A 126 15.20 -4.09 -4.75
C GLN A 126 15.62 -3.31 -3.50
N ALA A 127 14.88 -2.25 -3.12
CA ALA A 127 15.27 -1.35 -2.04
C ALA A 127 14.98 -1.86 -0.61
N ILE A 128 14.46 -3.09 -0.45
CA ILE A 128 14.24 -3.73 0.86
C ILE A 128 14.64 -5.20 0.77
N THR A 129 15.20 -5.76 1.85
CA THR A 129 15.66 -7.15 1.86
C THR A 129 14.53 -8.13 2.18
N GLU A 130 14.65 -9.37 1.70
CA GLU A 130 13.70 -10.46 1.97
C GLU A 130 13.54 -10.70 3.49
N ASP A 131 14.65 -10.67 4.24
CA ASP A 131 14.65 -10.82 5.70
C ASP A 131 13.87 -9.69 6.41
N ALA A 132 13.95 -8.45 5.91
CA ALA A 132 13.16 -7.35 6.47
C ALA A 132 11.66 -7.56 6.27
N LEU A 133 11.26 -8.06 5.10
CA LEU A 133 9.86 -8.42 4.81
C LEU A 133 9.37 -9.58 5.69
N LEU A 134 10.16 -10.63 5.85
CA LEU A 134 9.84 -11.75 6.73
C LEU A 134 9.73 -11.33 8.20
N LYS A 135 10.65 -10.51 8.69
CA LYS A 135 10.60 -9.97 10.05
C LYS A 135 9.32 -9.15 10.27
N ASN A 136 8.91 -8.35 9.31
CA ASN A 136 7.63 -7.63 9.37
C ASN A 136 6.46 -8.61 9.47
N TYR A 137 6.40 -9.60 8.57
CA TYR A 137 5.36 -10.63 8.56
C TYR A 137 5.26 -11.37 9.89
N TYR A 138 6.38 -11.84 10.46
CA TYR A 138 6.37 -12.54 11.75
C TYR A 138 5.86 -11.64 12.89
N ARG A 139 6.29 -10.37 12.94
CA ARG A 139 5.80 -9.40 13.93
C ARG A 139 4.29 -9.17 13.80
N TRP A 140 3.78 -9.04 12.58
CA TRP A 140 2.35 -8.87 12.32
C TRP A 140 1.57 -10.13 12.72
N ARG A 141 2.03 -11.30 12.27
CA ARG A 141 1.40 -12.59 12.54
C ARG A 141 1.27 -12.86 14.05
N ASP A 142 2.33 -12.59 14.81
CA ASP A 142 2.33 -12.75 16.26
C ASP A 142 1.33 -11.81 16.93
N LYS A 143 1.22 -10.55 16.48
CA LYS A 143 0.23 -9.60 17.01
C LYS A 143 -1.20 -10.04 16.71
N VAL A 144 -1.48 -10.48 15.49
CA VAL A 144 -2.81 -10.92 15.07
C VAL A 144 -3.23 -12.19 15.81
N ARG A 145 -2.34 -13.19 15.90
CA ARG A 145 -2.65 -14.50 16.51
C ARG A 145 -2.60 -14.47 18.06
N LYS A 146 -1.79 -13.63 18.70
CA LYS A 146 -1.87 -13.44 20.16
C LYS A 146 -3.17 -12.74 20.56
N LYS A 147 -3.70 -11.85 19.71
CA LYS A 147 -4.99 -11.18 19.93
C LYS A 147 -6.17 -12.15 19.83
N SER A 148 -6.11 -13.19 18.98
CA SER A 148 -7.16 -14.22 18.93
C SER A 148 -7.18 -15.10 20.18
N LYS A 149 -6.01 -15.51 20.72
CA LYS A 149 -5.93 -16.32 21.96
C LYS A 149 -6.46 -15.60 23.20
N ARG A 150 -6.21 -14.28 23.36
CA ARG A 150 -6.71 -13.50 24.52
C ARG A 150 -8.24 -13.36 24.56
N ARG A 151 -8.92 -13.40 23.40
CA ARG A 151 -10.39 -13.28 23.33
C ARG A 151 -11.12 -14.54 23.80
N GLY A 152 -10.45 -15.69 23.87
CA GLY A 152 -11.04 -16.96 24.32
C GLY A 152 -11.23 -17.10 25.84
N TYR A 153 -10.65 -16.21 26.65
CA TYR A 153 -10.56 -16.37 28.11
C TYR A 153 -11.48 -15.47 28.95
N ALA A 154 -12.36 -14.66 28.33
CA ALA A 154 -13.28 -13.77 29.06
C ALA A 154 -14.75 -14.25 29.10
N LYS A 155 -15.01 -15.52 28.80
CA LYS A 155 -16.32 -16.16 28.97
C LYS A 155 -16.16 -17.43 29.80
N GLN A 156 -16.03 -17.29 31.12
CA GLN A 156 -16.39 -18.39 32.03
C GLN A 156 -16.70 -17.87 33.44
N GLN A 157 -17.95 -18.16 33.85
CA GLN A 157 -18.44 -18.37 35.21
C GLN A 157 -18.64 -17.15 36.13
N ASN A 158 -19.81 -16.52 35.98
CA ASN A 158 -20.58 -16.07 37.13
C ASN A 158 -21.65 -17.14 37.43
N ASP A 159 -21.25 -18.30 37.96
CA ASP A 159 -22.18 -19.20 38.65
C ASP A 159 -22.32 -18.70 40.09
N VAL A 160 -23.29 -17.79 40.30
CA VAL A 160 -23.69 -17.31 41.62
C VAL A 160 -24.42 -18.46 42.31
N LYS A 161 -23.71 -19.14 43.24
CA LYS A 161 -24.33 -20.10 44.15
C LYS A 161 -25.23 -19.35 45.13
N TYR A 162 -26.52 -19.70 45.12
CA TYR A 162 -27.47 -19.31 46.15
C TYR A 162 -27.07 -19.93 47.51
N SER A 163 -27.09 -19.13 48.57
CA SER A 163 -27.19 -19.55 49.96
C SER A 163 -28.11 -18.58 50.68
#